data_AF-A0A9D6NLK4-F1
#
_entry.id   AF-A0A9D6NLK4-F1
#
_cell.length_a   1.000
_cell.length_b   1.000
_cell.length_c   1.000
_cell.angle_alpha   90.00
_cell.angle_beta   90.00
_cell.angle_gamma   90.00
#
_symmetry.space_group_name_H-M   'P 1'
#
loop_
_entity.id
_entity.type
_entity.pdbx_description
1 polymer ?
#
loop_
_entity_poly.entity_id
_entity_poly.type
_entity_poly.pdbx_seq_one_letter_code
_entity_poly.pdbx_strand_id
1 'polypeptide(L)'
;QTVREFNAAIQPGELDLDCLDGKHTEGITPPKSNWAIPIDTPPFTAVPVTGGITFTFGGLKTSINGQVIDTSEKVIGGLYAAGELIGEVYYYNYPGATSVIRGAVFGRIAGRHAAGRAKGAGSS
;
A
#
# COMPACT_ATOMS: atom_id res chain seq x y z
N GLN A 1 23.64 25.07 5.52
CA GLN A 1 24.17 25.04 4.14
C GLN A 1 23.11 24.47 3.20
N THR A 2 22.69 23.22 3.39
CA THR A 2 21.69 22.52 2.55
C THR A 2 20.39 23.30 2.31
N VAL A 3 19.76 23.88 3.34
CA VAL A 3 18.53 24.68 3.15
C VAL A 3 18.74 25.90 2.25
N ARG A 4 19.90 26.56 2.36
CA ARG A 4 20.21 27.73 1.52
C ARG A 4 20.41 27.32 0.07
N GLU A 5 21.11 26.22 -0.16
CA GLU A 5 21.33 25.66 -1.51
C GLU A 5 20.00 25.21 -2.13
N PHE A 6 19.13 24.55 -1.35
CA PHE A 6 17.79 24.18 -1.78
C PHE A 6 16.97 25.42 -2.16
N ASN A 7 16.89 26.43 -1.28
CA ASN A 7 16.13 27.66 -1.55
C ASN A 7 16.64 28.40 -2.79
N ALA A 8 17.97 28.42 -3.02
CA ALA A 8 18.59 29.06 -4.18
C ALA A 8 18.36 28.29 -5.49
N ALA A 9 18.08 26.99 -5.42
CA ALA A 9 17.83 26.13 -6.56
C ALA A 9 16.38 26.21 -7.10
N ILE A 10 15.45 26.77 -6.32
CA ILE A 10 14.02 26.84 -6.66
C ILE A 10 13.79 27.73 -7.87
N GLN A 11 13.07 27.21 -8.86
CA GLN A 11 12.67 27.98 -10.04
C GLN A 11 11.37 28.79 -9.79
N PRO A 12 11.21 29.94 -10.46
CA PRO A 12 9.94 30.67 -10.49
C PRO A 12 8.80 29.77 -11.01
N GLY A 13 7.60 29.97 -10.48
CA GLY A 13 6.43 29.17 -10.84
C GLY A 13 5.33 29.33 -9.80
N GLU A 14 4.08 29.19 -10.25
CA GLU A 14 2.90 29.18 -9.39
C GLU A 14 2.81 27.85 -8.63
N LEU A 15 2.40 27.90 -7.37
CA LEU A 15 2.18 26.71 -6.57
C LEU A 15 0.76 26.20 -6.83
N ASP A 16 0.66 24.97 -7.31
CA ASP A 16 -0.61 24.25 -7.41
C ASP A 16 -0.45 22.89 -6.71
N LEU A 17 -1.11 22.74 -5.57
CA LEU A 17 -1.03 21.52 -4.76
C LEU A 17 -1.89 20.37 -5.33
N ASP A 18 -2.81 20.67 -6.24
CA ASP A 18 -3.76 19.70 -6.80
C ASP A 18 -3.22 19.02 -8.05
N CYS A 19 -2.11 19.51 -8.63
CA CYS A 19 -1.48 18.91 -9.79
C CYS A 19 0.06 18.91 -9.71
N LEU A 20 0.71 18.26 -10.69
CA LEU A 20 2.15 18.36 -10.86
C LEU A 20 2.47 19.74 -11.44
N ASP A 21 2.68 20.71 -10.56
CA ASP A 21 2.82 22.14 -10.88
C ASP A 21 4.10 22.51 -11.63
N GLY A 22 5.06 21.59 -11.75
CA GLY A 22 6.36 21.83 -12.38
C GLY A 22 7.23 22.84 -11.61
N LYS A 23 6.82 23.29 -10.41
CA LYS A 23 7.62 24.16 -9.56
C LYS A 23 8.73 23.35 -8.94
N HIS A 24 9.94 23.47 -9.47
CA HIS A 24 11.03 22.52 -9.23
C HIS A 24 12.33 23.20 -8.77
N THR A 25 13.35 22.38 -8.50
CA THR A 25 14.73 22.84 -8.25
C THR A 25 15.67 22.39 -9.35
N GLU A 26 16.62 23.25 -9.74
CA GLU A 26 17.70 22.93 -10.67
C GLU A 26 19.08 23.00 -9.98
N GLY A 27 20.06 22.23 -10.47
CA GLY A 27 21.43 22.29 -9.97
C GLY A 27 21.70 21.56 -8.64
N ILE A 28 20.72 20.80 -8.11
CA ILE A 28 20.87 19.97 -6.91
C ILE A 28 20.45 18.52 -7.18
N THR A 29 20.99 17.57 -6.41
CA THR A 29 20.71 16.12 -6.56
C THR A 29 20.32 15.50 -5.22
N PRO A 30 19.14 14.84 -5.13
CA PRO A 30 18.10 14.74 -6.16
C PRO A 30 17.35 16.08 -6.34
N PRO A 31 16.84 16.38 -7.55
CA PRO A 31 15.99 17.55 -7.75
C PRO A 31 14.61 17.30 -7.13
N LYS A 32 14.01 18.34 -6.55
CA LYS A 32 12.58 18.38 -6.25
C LYS A 32 11.84 18.75 -7.53
N SER A 33 11.08 17.80 -8.10
CA SER A 33 10.48 17.99 -9.44
C SER A 33 9.17 18.80 -9.49
N ASN A 34 8.50 19.00 -8.35
CA ASN A 34 7.23 19.75 -8.21
C ASN A 34 7.14 20.32 -6.80
N TRP A 35 6.27 21.30 -6.54
CA TRP A 35 5.99 21.87 -5.22
C TRP A 35 7.26 22.29 -4.45
N ALA A 36 8.27 22.84 -5.14
CA ALA A 36 9.47 23.35 -4.51
C ALA A 36 9.19 24.69 -3.83
N ILE A 37 9.00 24.66 -2.50
CA ILE A 37 8.67 25.83 -1.68
C ILE A 37 9.88 26.20 -0.82
N PRO A 38 10.26 27.49 -0.70
CA PRO A 38 11.38 27.90 0.14
C PRO A 38 11.14 27.56 1.62
N ILE A 39 12.20 27.13 2.29
CA ILE A 39 12.22 26.89 3.73
C ILE A 39 12.90 28.11 4.38
N ASP A 40 12.13 29.13 4.72
CA ASP A 40 12.65 30.43 5.20
C ASP A 40 11.92 30.99 6.44
N THR A 41 10.74 30.46 6.75
CA THR A 41 9.88 30.98 7.81
C THR A 41 9.92 30.09 9.06
N PRO A 42 10.41 30.58 10.22
CA PRO A 42 10.43 29.81 11.47
C PRO A 42 9.02 29.72 12.11
N PRO A 43 8.78 28.77 13.05
CA PRO A 43 9.72 27.80 13.59
C PRO A 43 9.97 26.60 12.68
N PHE A 44 11.23 26.19 12.56
CA PHE A 44 11.60 25.00 11.78
C PHE A 44 11.38 23.72 12.58
N THR A 45 10.78 22.72 11.95
CA THR A 45 10.56 21.39 12.53
C THR A 45 11.25 20.33 11.69
N ALA A 46 11.88 19.37 12.37
CA ALA A 46 12.46 18.19 11.73
C ALA A 46 11.89 16.93 12.38
N VAL A 47 11.47 15.98 11.56
CA VAL A 47 10.95 14.68 12.02
C VAL A 47 11.90 13.60 11.51
N PRO A 48 12.50 12.77 12.40
CA PRO A 48 13.30 11.65 11.96
C PRO A 48 12.41 10.63 11.26
N VAL A 49 12.83 10.19 10.08
CA VAL A 49 12.12 9.17 9.29
C VAL A 49 13.02 7.96 9.08
N THR A 50 12.41 6.79 9.09
CA THR A 50 13.07 5.53 8.72
C THR A 50 12.12 4.68 7.89
N GLY A 51 12.67 3.78 7.08
CA GLY A 51 11.87 2.82 6.35
C GLY A 51 11.18 1.84 7.32
N GLY A 52 9.87 1.65 7.13
CA GLY A 52 9.08 0.66 7.84
C GLY A 52 8.44 -0.33 6.88
N ILE A 53 8.24 -1.57 7.32
CA ILE A 53 7.47 -2.56 6.55
C ILE A 53 5.99 -2.32 6.83
N THR A 54 5.22 -1.96 5.80
CA THR A 54 3.77 -1.73 5.93
C THR A 54 2.97 -3.03 5.89
N PHE A 55 3.29 -3.93 4.95
CA PHE A 55 2.71 -5.28 4.82
C PHE A 55 3.56 -6.13 3.87
N THR A 56 3.27 -7.43 3.79
CA THR A 56 3.95 -8.36 2.90
C THR A 56 3.09 -8.68 1.68
N PHE A 57 3.71 -8.83 0.51
CA PHE A 57 3.01 -9.27 -0.70
C PHE A 57 2.73 -10.78 -0.69
N GLY A 58 3.54 -11.55 0.05
CA GLY A 58 3.34 -12.97 0.26
C GLY A 58 2.23 -13.27 1.27
N GLY A 59 1.78 -14.51 1.27
CA GLY A 59 0.78 -15.05 2.19
C GLY A 59 0.39 -16.47 1.81
N LEU A 60 -0.67 -16.98 2.42
CA LEU A 60 -1.22 -18.30 2.17
C LEU A 60 -1.82 -18.39 0.77
N LYS A 61 -1.54 -19.48 0.06
CA LYS A 61 -2.26 -19.81 -1.17
C LYS A 61 -3.71 -20.13 -0.84
N THR A 62 -4.65 -19.53 -1.57
CA THR A 62 -6.09 -19.75 -1.38
C THR A 62 -6.81 -20.04 -2.67
N SER A 63 -7.89 -20.82 -2.62
CA SER A 63 -8.84 -20.90 -3.73
C SER A 63 -9.57 -19.57 -3.93
N ILE A 64 -10.29 -19.42 -5.04
CA ILE A 64 -11.16 -18.25 -5.29
C ILE A 64 -12.24 -18.05 -4.20
N ASN A 65 -12.53 -19.09 -3.42
CA ASN A 65 -13.49 -19.05 -2.31
C ASN A 65 -12.83 -18.72 -0.96
N GLY A 66 -11.53 -18.42 -0.95
CA GLY A 66 -10.75 -18.10 0.26
C GLY A 66 -10.35 -19.31 1.10
N GLN A 67 -10.48 -20.53 0.60
CA GLN A 67 -10.05 -21.74 1.31
C GLN A 67 -8.54 -21.90 1.21
N VAL A 68 -7.84 -22.21 2.31
CA VAL A 68 -6.39 -22.39 2.30
C VAL A 68 -6.00 -23.67 1.55
N ILE A 69 -4.98 -23.57 0.72
CA ILE A 69 -4.41 -24.67 -0.06
C ILE A 69 -3.08 -25.10 0.59
N ASP A 70 -2.93 -26.41 0.83
CA ASP A 70 -1.72 -27.00 1.38
C ASP A 70 -0.61 -27.20 0.32
N THR A 71 0.54 -27.71 0.75
CA THR A 71 1.69 -27.96 -0.14
C THR A 71 1.51 -29.14 -1.10
N SER A 72 0.40 -29.89 -0.97
CA SER A 72 -0.01 -30.96 -1.89
C SER A 72 -1.11 -30.49 -2.85
N GLU A 73 -1.34 -29.16 -2.96
CA GLU A 73 -2.37 -28.54 -3.80
C GLU A 73 -3.79 -28.96 -3.42
N LYS A 74 -4.01 -29.34 -2.14
CA LYS A 74 -5.32 -29.71 -1.62
C LYS A 74 -5.87 -28.64 -0.70
N VAL A 75 -7.19 -28.48 -0.77
CA VAL A 75 -7.90 -27.58 0.14
C VAL A 75 -7.92 -28.16 1.55
N ILE A 76 -7.52 -27.35 2.52
CA ILE A 76 -7.66 -27.67 3.95
C ILE A 76 -9.11 -27.41 4.37
N GLY A 77 -9.84 -28.49 4.66
CA GLY A 77 -11.25 -28.43 5.01
C GLY A 77 -11.53 -27.57 6.25
N GLY A 78 -12.32 -26.51 6.07
CA GLY A 78 -12.73 -25.62 7.17
C GLY A 78 -11.76 -24.47 7.47
N LEU A 79 -10.60 -24.41 6.80
CA LEU A 79 -9.63 -23.34 6.97
C LEU A 79 -9.74 -22.31 5.83
N TYR A 80 -9.89 -21.03 6.20
CA TYR A 80 -10.04 -19.92 5.28
C TYR A 80 -9.06 -18.78 5.62
N ALA A 81 -8.63 -18.05 4.60
CA ALA A 81 -7.81 -16.85 4.75
C ALA A 81 -8.32 -15.73 3.83
N ALA A 82 -8.12 -14.48 4.25
CA ALA A 82 -8.50 -13.28 3.52
C ALA A 82 -7.61 -12.10 3.93
N GLY A 83 -7.71 -10.98 3.19
CA GLY A 83 -6.95 -9.76 3.49
C GLY A 83 -5.46 -9.99 3.35
N GLU A 84 -4.66 -9.42 4.26
CA GLU A 84 -3.19 -9.48 4.19
C GLU A 84 -2.60 -10.89 4.40
N LEU A 85 -3.41 -11.87 4.82
CA LEU A 85 -2.95 -13.25 5.01
C LEU A 85 -2.86 -14.06 3.72
N ILE A 86 -3.48 -13.65 2.61
CA ILE A 86 -3.46 -14.42 1.36
C ILE A 86 -2.23 -14.05 0.52
N GLY A 87 -1.72 -14.93 -0.33
CA GLY A 87 -0.66 -14.59 -1.28
C GLY A 87 -1.20 -14.05 -2.61
N GLU A 88 -0.27 -13.80 -3.54
CA GLU A 88 -0.51 -13.74 -5.00
C GLU A 88 -1.37 -12.56 -5.53
N VAL A 89 -1.90 -11.70 -4.67
CA VAL A 89 -2.66 -10.50 -5.10
C VAL A 89 -1.74 -9.40 -5.62
N TYR A 90 -0.53 -9.32 -5.07
CA TYR A 90 0.51 -8.38 -5.48
C TYR A 90 1.80 -9.17 -5.75
N TYR A 91 2.40 -8.96 -6.92
CA TYR A 91 3.70 -9.58 -7.27
C TYR A 91 4.81 -8.54 -7.40
N TYR A 92 4.62 -7.54 -8.27
CA TYR A 92 5.68 -6.58 -8.63
C TYR A 92 5.46 -5.17 -8.09
N ASN A 93 4.21 -4.77 -7.91
CA ASN A 93 3.87 -3.43 -7.44
C ASN A 93 2.59 -3.48 -6.61
N TYR A 94 2.46 -2.52 -5.71
CA TYR A 94 1.25 -2.28 -4.95
C TYR A 94 0.47 -1.12 -5.58
N PRO A 95 -0.71 -1.36 -6.16
CA PRO A 95 -1.62 -0.28 -6.50
C PRO A 95 -2.09 0.37 -5.19
N GLY A 96 -1.79 1.66 -5.04
CA GLY A 96 -2.10 2.41 -3.82
C GLY A 96 -3.55 2.23 -3.37
N ALA A 97 -3.75 2.18 -2.04
CA ALA A 97 -5.05 2.06 -1.38
C ALA A 97 -5.86 0.76 -1.65
N THR A 98 -5.25 -0.28 -2.22
CA THR A 98 -5.98 -1.54 -2.50
C THR A 98 -6.00 -2.55 -1.34
N SER A 99 -5.18 -2.39 -0.30
CA SER A 99 -5.13 -3.33 0.84
C SER A 99 -6.46 -3.45 1.59
N VAL A 100 -7.15 -2.33 1.82
CA VAL A 100 -8.47 -2.31 2.48
C VAL A 100 -9.52 -2.99 1.60
N ILE A 101 -9.49 -2.73 0.29
CA ILE A 101 -10.40 -3.33 -0.68
C ILE A 101 -10.21 -4.86 -0.74
N ARG A 102 -8.94 -5.31 -0.72
CA ARG A 102 -8.58 -6.73 -0.64
C ARG A 102 -9.18 -7.38 0.60
N GLY A 103 -9.02 -6.77 1.77
CA GLY A 103 -9.66 -7.24 3.00
C GLY A 103 -11.18 -7.38 2.86
N ALA A 104 -11.84 -6.34 2.36
CA ALA A 104 -13.30 -6.32 2.22
C ALA A 104 -13.83 -7.37 1.22
N VAL A 105 -13.22 -7.47 0.04
CA VAL A 105 -13.68 -8.37 -1.03
C VAL A 105 -13.41 -9.82 -0.67
N PHE A 106 -12.15 -10.18 -0.38
CA PHE A 106 -11.80 -11.58 -0.07
C PHE A 106 -12.39 -12.03 1.27
N GLY A 107 -12.52 -11.12 2.25
CA GLY A 107 -13.19 -11.40 3.51
C GLY A 107 -14.67 -11.75 3.31
N ARG A 108 -15.38 -11.00 2.46
CA ARG A 108 -16.78 -11.29 2.12
C ARG A 108 -16.93 -12.62 1.39
N ILE A 109 -16.04 -12.93 0.45
CA ILE A 109 -16.06 -14.20 -0.29
C ILE A 109 -15.83 -15.38 0.65
N ALA A 110 -14.73 -15.35 1.41
CA ALA A 110 -14.38 -16.39 2.36
C ALA A 110 -15.48 -16.60 3.40
N GLY A 111 -16.02 -15.51 3.97
CA GLY A 111 -17.09 -15.56 4.95
C GLY A 111 -18.38 -16.20 4.42
N ARG A 112 -18.81 -15.85 3.19
CA ARG A 112 -20.00 -16.45 2.56
C ARG A 112 -19.82 -17.95 2.33
N HIS A 113 -18.65 -18.36 1.84
CA HIS A 113 -18.36 -19.77 1.59
C HIS A 113 -18.27 -20.57 2.90
N ALA A 114 -17.57 -20.04 3.91
CA ALA A 114 -17.47 -20.65 5.23
C ALA A 114 -18.85 -20.84 5.88
N ALA A 115 -19.71 -19.82 5.84
CA ALA A 115 -21.06 -19.89 6.36
C ALA A 115 -21.94 -20.92 5.62
N GLY A 116 -21.82 -21.01 4.29
CA GLY A 116 -22.50 -22.03 3.50
C GLY A 116 -22.09 -23.45 3.90
N ARG A 117 -20.78 -23.69 4.07
CA ARG A 117 -20.25 -24.99 4.52
C ARG A 117 -20.75 -25.36 5.92
N ALA A 118 -20.74 -24.43 6.87
CA ALA A 118 -21.18 -24.68 8.24
C ALA A 118 -22.65 -25.11 8.31
N LYS A 119 -23.52 -24.50 7.48
CA LYS A 119 -24.94 -24.87 7.39
C LYS A 119 -25.15 -26.27 6.81
N GLY A 120 -24.38 -26.65 5.79
CA GLY A 120 -24.47 -27.99 5.17
C GLY A 120 -23.88 -29.11 6.03
N ALA A 121 -22.93 -28.80 6.91
CA ALA A 121 -22.33 -29.77 7.83
C ALA A 121 -23.21 -30.09 9.06
N GLY A 122 -24.21 -29.25 9.37
CA GLY A 122 -25.18 -29.50 10.45
C GLY A 122 -26.43 -30.27 10.01
N SER A 123 -26.54 -30.61 8.73
CA SER A 123 -27.68 -31.33 8.13
C SER A 123 -27.35 -32.78 7.75
N SER A 124 -26.24 -33.34 8.26
CA SER A 124 -25.79 -34.72 8.07
C SER A 124 -25.71 -35.47 9.39
#